data_AF-A0A087V1K2-F1
#
_entry.id   AF-A0A087V1K2-F1
#
_cell.length_a   1.000
_cell.length_b   1.000
_cell.length_c   1.000
_cell.angle_alpha   90.00
_cell.angle_beta   90.00
_cell.angle_gamma   90.00
#
_symmetry.space_group_name_H-M   'P 1'
#
loop_
_entity.id
_entity.type
_entity.pdbx_description
1 polymer ?
#
loop_
_entity_poly.entity_id
_entity_poly.type
_entity_poly.pdbx_seq_one_letter_code
_entity_poly.pdbx_strand_id
1 'polypeptide(L)'
;MSKKRFRKIRCYNCGEFANHIAAKCTLGPQPKRCHHCKSADHLIADCPQRETKEKGSQAKTNGAPHPTSDTPSSFSPSCSPEEEDAEENGHE
;
A
#
# COMPACT_ATOMS: atom_id res chain seq x y z
N MET A 1 30.36 -6.97 -24.43
CA MET A 1 29.93 -7.49 -23.11
C MET A 1 29.42 -6.34 -22.24
N SER A 2 28.11 -6.19 -22.08
CA SER A 2 27.52 -5.10 -21.29
C SER A 2 27.67 -5.37 -19.79
N LYS A 3 28.69 -4.76 -19.16
CA LYS A 3 28.92 -4.86 -17.70
C LYS A 3 27.71 -4.28 -16.97
N LYS A 4 26.82 -5.15 -16.50
CA LYS A 4 25.64 -4.80 -15.72
C LYS A 4 26.15 -4.20 -14.41
N ARG A 5 26.20 -2.86 -14.36
CA ARG A 5 26.68 -2.14 -13.17
C ARG A 5 25.75 -2.54 -12.03
N PHE A 6 26.31 -3.12 -10.98
CA PHE A 6 25.61 -3.34 -9.71
C PHE A 6 25.26 -1.97 -9.15
N ARG A 7 24.10 -1.45 -9.56
CA ARG A 7 23.61 -0.16 -9.09
C ARG A 7 23.03 -0.40 -7.71
N LYS A 8 23.67 0.21 -6.70
CA LYS A 8 23.20 0.25 -5.32
C LYS A 8 21.74 0.71 -5.33
N ILE A 9 20.84 -0.17 -4.90
CA ILE A 9 19.38 0.07 -4.86
C ILE A 9 19.03 0.61 -3.48
N ARG A 10 18.12 1.57 -3.40
CA ARG A 10 17.61 2.05 -2.13
C ARG A 10 16.65 1.02 -1.52
N CYS A 11 16.95 0.55 -0.32
CA CYS A 11 16.05 -0.32 0.43
C CYS A 11 14.86 0.49 0.98
N TYR A 12 13.63 0.02 0.77
CA TYR A 12 12.42 0.73 1.24
C TYR A 12 12.12 0.55 2.73
N ASN A 13 12.76 -0.44 3.40
CA ASN A 13 12.60 -0.63 4.85
C ASN A 13 13.57 0.28 5.62
N CYS A 14 14.88 0.24 5.29
CA CYS A 14 15.88 1.02 6.01
C CYS A 14 16.16 2.40 5.38
N GLY A 15 15.86 2.61 4.10
CA GLY A 15 16.11 3.86 3.36
C GLY A 15 17.54 4.04 2.85
N GLU A 16 18.44 3.10 3.15
CA GLU A 16 19.84 3.15 2.73
C GLU A 16 20.02 2.57 1.32
N PHE A 17 21.01 3.07 0.58
CA PHE A 17 21.44 2.42 -0.65
C PHE A 17 22.22 1.17 -0.30
N ALA A 18 21.68 0.00 -0.61
CA ALA A 18 22.28 -1.29 -0.32
C ALA A 18 22.23 -2.22 -1.54
N ASN A 19 22.77 -3.42 -1.39
CA ASN A 19 22.60 -4.52 -2.35
C ASN A 19 21.33 -5.35 -2.08
N HIS A 20 20.45 -4.86 -1.19
CA HIS A 20 19.21 -5.53 -0.81
C HIS A 20 18.01 -4.58 -0.93
N ILE A 21 16.82 -5.17 -1.02
CA ILE A 21 15.53 -4.48 -1.00
C ILE A 21 14.82 -4.74 0.33
N ALA A 22 13.69 -4.09 0.58
CA ALA A 22 12.92 -4.24 1.82
C ALA A 22 12.64 -5.70 2.19
N ALA A 23 12.30 -6.54 1.21
CA ALA A 23 12.04 -7.96 1.41
C ALA A 23 13.25 -8.77 1.90
N LYS A 24 14.47 -8.27 1.66
CA LYS A 24 15.75 -8.89 2.08
C LYS A 24 16.47 -8.04 3.13
N CYS A 25 15.79 -7.07 3.72
CA CYS A 25 16.37 -6.22 4.74
C CYS A 25 16.41 -6.99 6.05
N THR A 26 17.59 -7.04 6.67
CA THR A 26 17.81 -7.75 7.96
C THR A 26 17.32 -6.95 9.16
N LEU A 27 17.01 -5.66 8.96
CA LEU A 27 16.36 -4.85 9.97
C LEU A 27 14.89 -5.24 10.06
N GLY A 28 14.35 -5.27 11.29
CA GLY A 28 12.94 -5.52 11.54
C GLY A 28 12.01 -4.54 10.79
N PRO A 29 10.69 -4.74 10.84
CA PRO A 29 9.73 -3.85 10.18
C PRO A 29 9.84 -2.44 10.77
N GLN A 30 10.48 -1.53 10.04
CA GLN A 30 10.58 -0.12 10.41
C GLN A 30 9.30 0.62 10.01
N PRO A 31 8.93 1.70 10.72
CA PRO A 31 7.81 2.54 10.31
C PRO A 31 8.07 3.12 8.92
N LYS A 32 7.04 3.03 8.07
CA LYS A 32 7.07 3.61 6.73
C LYS A 32 7.25 5.13 6.87
N ARG A 33 8.21 5.67 6.11
CA ARG A 33 8.54 7.10 6.09
C ARG A 33 8.51 7.61 4.67
N CYS A 34 8.26 8.91 4.49
CA CYS A 34 8.32 9.56 3.20
C CYS A 34 9.66 9.31 2.52
N HIS A 35 9.65 8.70 1.34
CA HIS A 35 10.89 8.43 0.59
C HIS A 35 11.51 9.69 -0.04
N HIS A 36 10.86 10.86 0.07
CA HIS A 36 11.34 12.14 -0.44
C HIS A 36 12.05 12.95 0.66
N CYS A 37 11.35 13.30 1.74
CA CYS A 37 11.86 14.12 2.85
C CYS A 37 12.33 13.32 4.09
N LYS A 38 12.10 11.99 4.12
CA LYS A 38 12.43 11.06 5.23
C LYS A 38 11.60 11.23 6.51
N SER A 39 10.55 12.05 6.50
CA SER A 39 9.62 12.19 7.63
C SER A 39 8.78 10.91 7.84
N ALA A 40 8.57 10.52 9.11
CA ALA A 40 7.64 9.44 9.47
C ALA A 40 6.18 9.91 9.60
N ASP A 41 5.95 11.22 9.52
CA ASP A 41 4.66 11.87 9.68
C ASP A 41 3.73 11.67 8.47
N HIS A 42 4.31 11.56 7.27
CA HIS A 42 3.57 11.40 6.01
C HIS A 42 4.32 10.46 5.05
N LEU A 43 3.63 10.03 3.99
CA LEU A 43 4.22 9.26 2.89
C LEU A 43 4.51 10.17 1.68
N ILE A 44 5.10 9.62 0.62
CA ILE A 44 5.40 10.40 -0.60
C ILE A 44 4.15 11.03 -1.23
N ALA A 45 2.98 10.43 -1.02
CA ALA A 45 1.70 10.92 -1.52
C ALA A 45 1.33 12.27 -0.88
N ASP A 46 1.53 12.41 0.42
CA ASP A 46 1.19 13.58 1.22
C ASP A 46 2.42 14.43 1.57
N CYS A 47 3.50 14.32 0.78
CA CYS A 47 4.74 15.03 1.08
C CYS A 47 4.62 16.51 0.69
N PRO A 48 4.60 17.45 1.66
CA PRO A 48 4.40 18.89 1.37
C PRO A 48 5.56 19.46 0.54
N GLN A 49 6.75 18.86 0.65
CA GLN A 49 7.92 19.25 -0.12
C GLN A 49 7.85 18.82 -1.59
N ARG A 50 6.90 17.95 -1.95
CA ARG A 50 6.65 17.53 -3.33
C ARG A 50 5.74 18.50 -4.09
N GLU A 51 4.88 19.21 -3.35
CA GLU A 51 3.94 20.21 -3.90
C GLU A 51 4.61 21.51 -4.32
N THR A 52 5.88 21.73 -3.96
CA THR A 52 6.57 22.99 -4.25
C THR A 52 7.03 23.13 -5.70
N LYS A 53 6.88 22.11 -6.54
CA LYS A 53 7.36 22.21 -7.93
C LYS A 53 6.36 22.71 -8.95
N GLU A 54 5.05 22.50 -8.83
CA GLU A 54 4.13 22.99 -9.87
C GLU A 54 2.78 23.39 -9.25
N LYS A 55 2.38 24.65 -9.50
CA LYS A 55 1.09 25.20 -9.10
C LYS A 55 -0.07 24.29 -9.50
N GLY A 56 -0.89 23.90 -8.51
CA GLY A 56 -2.31 23.64 -8.67
C GLY A 56 -2.70 22.22 -9.10
N SER A 57 -3.24 21.46 -8.16
CA SER A 57 -4.45 20.65 -8.35
C SER A 57 -5.01 20.26 -6.98
N GLN A 58 -6.06 20.96 -6.58
CA GLN A 58 -6.92 20.55 -5.48
C GLN A 58 -7.58 19.22 -5.85
N ALA A 59 -7.54 18.24 -4.95
CA ALA A 59 -8.57 17.21 -4.89
C ALA A 59 -8.75 16.75 -3.44
N LYS A 60 -9.55 17.55 -2.73
CA LYS A 60 -10.29 17.13 -1.54
C LYS A 60 -10.98 15.79 -1.85
N THR A 61 -10.77 14.77 -1.03
CA THR A 61 -11.85 13.83 -0.76
C THR A 61 -12.05 13.79 0.74
N ASN A 62 -13.27 14.14 1.14
CA ASN A 62 -13.74 14.09 2.50
C ASN A 62 -13.72 12.63 2.97
N GLY A 63 -12.80 12.28 3.87
CA GLY A 63 -12.92 11.09 4.71
C GLY A 63 -13.60 11.49 6.02
N ALA A 64 -14.91 11.33 6.09
CA ALA A 64 -15.72 11.57 7.28
C ALA A 64 -15.13 10.87 8.51
N PRO A 65 -15.17 11.47 9.72
CA PRO A 65 -15.03 10.66 10.92
C PRO A 65 -16.22 9.69 10.95
N HIS A 66 -15.94 8.40 11.14
CA HIS A 66 -16.96 7.45 11.55
C HIS A 66 -17.55 7.93 12.89
N PRO A 67 -18.87 8.11 12.99
CA PRO A 67 -19.55 7.47 14.10
C PRO A 67 -20.76 6.73 13.55
N THR A 68 -20.63 5.45 13.26
CA THR A 68 -21.81 4.59 13.11
C THR A 68 -22.29 4.21 14.51
N SER A 69 -22.90 5.18 15.19
CA SER A 69 -23.80 4.95 16.31
C SER A 69 -25.22 4.99 15.78
N ASP A 70 -25.92 3.89 16.02
CA ASP A 70 -27.37 3.79 16.12
C ASP A 70 -28.18 3.84 14.82
N THR A 71 -28.51 2.65 14.29
CA THR A 71 -29.93 2.35 13.98
C THR A 71 -30.15 0.83 13.84
N PRO A 72 -31.02 0.23 14.67
CA PRO A 72 -31.44 -1.16 14.54
C PRO A 72 -32.63 -1.28 13.58
N SER A 73 -32.51 -2.09 12.54
CA SER A 73 -33.68 -2.55 11.77
C SER A 73 -33.36 -3.84 11.02
N SER A 74 -33.59 -4.94 11.73
CA SER A 74 -34.46 -6.03 11.29
C SER A 74 -34.93 -5.94 9.84
N PHE A 75 -34.34 -6.71 8.93
CA PHE A 75 -35.10 -7.56 8.01
C PHE A 75 -34.26 -8.79 7.66
N SER A 76 -34.91 -9.93 7.78
CA SER A 76 -34.42 -11.29 7.75
C SER A 76 -34.26 -11.84 6.30
N PRO A 77 -33.75 -13.07 6.11
CA PRO A 77 -32.95 -13.53 4.96
C PRO A 77 -33.80 -14.15 3.83
N SER A 78 -33.28 -14.22 2.59
CA SER A 78 -33.48 -15.32 1.61
C SER A 78 -33.05 -14.91 0.18
N CYS A 79 -32.29 -15.80 -0.49
CA CYS A 79 -32.24 -16.11 -1.94
C CYS A 79 -30.81 -16.57 -2.28
N SER A 80 -30.47 -17.82 -1.95
CA SER A 80 -30.34 -18.95 -2.89
C SER A 80 -28.99 -19.01 -3.64
N PRO A 81 -28.15 -20.04 -3.39
CA PRO A 81 -27.02 -20.38 -4.26
C PRO A 81 -27.53 -21.24 -5.42
N GLU A 82 -27.19 -20.87 -6.66
CA GLU A 82 -27.34 -21.79 -7.80
C GLU A 82 -25.99 -22.48 -8.03
N GLU A 83 -26.04 -23.80 -7.93
CA GLU A 83 -24.98 -24.77 -8.12
C GLU A 83 -24.95 -25.20 -9.59
N GLU A 84 -23.77 -25.24 -10.23
CA GLU A 84 -23.38 -26.05 -11.41
C GLU A 84 -21.97 -25.55 -11.78
N ASP A 85 -20.94 -26.36 -12.07
CA ASP A 85 -20.89 -27.73 -12.55
C ASP A 85 -19.53 -28.36 -12.15
N ALA A 86 -19.53 -29.66 -11.97
CA ALA A 86 -18.38 -30.48 -11.62
C ALA A 86 -17.63 -30.91 -12.88
N GLU A 87 -16.31 -30.77 -12.94
CA GLU A 87 -15.51 -31.79 -13.63
C GLU A 87 -14.07 -31.86 -13.09
N GLU A 88 -13.66 -33.10 -12.83
CA GLU A 88 -12.33 -33.70 -12.67
C GLU A 88 -11.10 -32.86 -13.09
N ASN A 89 -9.93 -33.00 -12.47
CA ASN A 89 -9.09 -34.19 -12.58
C ASN A 89 -8.03 -34.23 -11.46
N GLY A 90 -7.74 -35.45 -11.00
CA GLY A 90 -6.88 -35.78 -9.86
C GLY A 90 -5.42 -35.34 -9.94
N HIS A 91 -4.82 -35.27 -8.75
CA HIS A 91 -3.38 -35.13 -8.54
C HIS A 91 -2.89 -36.39 -7.82
N GLU A 92 -1.88 -37.04 -8.38
CA GLU A 92 -1.13 -38.14 -7.76
C GLU A 92 -0.35 -37.68 -6.52
#